data_AF-A0A8H7CTY5-F1
#
_entry.id   AF-A0A8H7CTY5-F1
#
_cell.length_a   1.000
_cell.length_b   1.000
_cell.length_c   1.000
_cell.angle_alpha   90.00
_cell.angle_beta   90.00
_cell.angle_gamma   90.00
#
_symmetry.space_group_name_H-M   'P 1'
#
loop_
_entity.id
_entity.type
_entity.pdbx_description
1 polymer ?
#
loop_
_entity_poly.entity_id
_entity_poly.type
_entity_poly.pdbx_seq_one_letter_code
_entity_poly.pdbx_strand_id
1 'polypeptide(L)'
;MSDTPCIIPPNPDVSGIGVRAAICAQNLACFLPVVIHLSDGKITKAKLKGIKDQSIGMLAIAFAILFTTIILAKGAGGNQTITSYHAAVVLDLSWMSNTSTWIWFILYVHYRSKRDNGRTEANWSTWRDILLEPLQDLMGWNGTDSYSTERNEGDCENVDIAQRIWTRTKYVVATVRHIIQRLCRLISAQPVLTLGSIHLSLMAGIGIWLWSAPARFGQPLSPNCDPILAVVGIPVRFSSTPLRILSLAIYFIVLIPGFNLVLPFLFFLALHISYNRVQSFRRYNDTRKSPAPYTAFLVVDLACLVAINILFIIDIELTLRRNKGDENGEENEWGFGQVLALLLLIIPLRDAWGALQEIREKLQGANVQLAKLIRRECQAEPLQAAEEIERLLEEEADPNFADNHFGSLLQMVAFHGRIDLLQILVKAAQSEVLNKVGGRYGTALCAACANGKHEIVEILLERGG
;
A
#
# COMPACT_ATOMS: atom_id res chain seq x y z
N MET A 1 -35.86 0.82 40.27
CA MET A 1 -34.82 1.78 39.85
C MET A 1 -34.93 1.88 38.36
N SER A 2 -35.23 3.07 37.84
CA SER A 2 -35.36 3.30 36.40
C SER A 2 -34.02 3.07 35.71
N ASP A 3 -33.94 2.07 34.84
CA ASP A 3 -32.83 1.88 33.91
C ASP A 3 -32.85 3.04 32.91
N THR A 4 -32.25 4.17 33.28
CA THR A 4 -31.96 5.23 32.31
C THR A 4 -30.99 4.64 31.28
N PRO A 5 -31.34 4.62 29.99
CA PRO A 5 -30.48 4.05 28.96
C PRO A 5 -29.13 4.80 28.93
N CYS A 6 -28.05 4.04 28.71
CA CYS A 6 -26.71 4.57 28.51
C CYS A 6 -26.68 5.33 27.17
N ILE A 7 -26.95 6.63 27.23
CA ILE A 7 -26.89 7.53 26.07
C ILE A 7 -25.47 8.11 26.04
N ILE A 8 -24.68 7.64 25.07
CA ILE A 8 -23.38 8.24 24.76
C ILE A 8 -23.65 9.50 23.93
N PRO A 9 -23.14 10.68 24.32
CA PRO A 9 -23.37 11.89 23.56
C PRO A 9 -22.74 11.77 22.17
N PRO A 10 -23.44 12.11 21.09
CA PRO A 10 -22.91 11.99 19.73
C PRO A 10 -21.71 12.92 19.54
N ASN A 11 -20.71 12.45 18.80
CA ASN A 11 -19.56 13.27 18.39
C ASN A 11 -19.25 13.04 16.91
N PRO A 12 -19.91 13.77 15.99
CA PRO A 12 -19.74 13.55 14.55
C PRO A 12 -18.29 13.76 14.09
N ASP A 13 -17.51 14.59 14.77
CA ASP A 13 -16.10 14.83 14.43
C ASP A 13 -15.17 13.65 14.75
N VAL A 14 -15.65 12.64 15.48
CA VAL A 14 -14.89 11.45 15.85
C VAL A 14 -15.56 10.15 15.39
N SER A 15 -16.81 9.90 15.79
CA SER A 15 -17.57 8.69 15.45
C SER A 15 -18.48 8.87 14.23
N GLY A 16 -18.58 10.09 13.69
CA GLY A 16 -19.50 10.41 12.61
C GLY A 16 -19.29 9.58 11.36
N ILE A 17 -20.37 9.37 10.61
CA ILE A 17 -20.35 8.54 9.40
C ILE A 17 -19.32 9.05 8.38
N GLY A 18 -19.15 10.36 8.25
CA GLY A 18 -18.21 10.95 7.29
C GLY A 18 -16.74 10.72 7.65
N VAL A 19 -16.36 10.83 8.93
CA VAL A 19 -14.99 10.52 9.39
C VAL A 19 -14.64 9.07 9.08
N ARG A 20 -15.54 8.15 9.44
CA ARG A 20 -15.32 6.71 9.25
C ARG A 20 -15.28 6.35 7.78
N ALA A 21 -16.23 6.85 6.98
CA ALA A 21 -16.24 6.64 5.55
C ALA A 21 -14.94 7.14 4.90
N ALA A 22 -14.47 8.33 5.27
CA ALA A 22 -13.23 8.89 4.74
C ALA A 22 -12.00 8.05 5.11
N ILE A 23 -11.81 7.72 6.40
CA ILE A 23 -10.62 6.98 6.84
C ILE A 23 -10.64 5.55 6.29
N CYS A 24 -11.79 4.87 6.29
CA CYS A 24 -11.93 3.53 5.71
C CYS A 24 -11.69 3.54 4.20
N ALA A 25 -12.29 4.48 3.47
CA ALA A 25 -12.09 4.60 2.02
C ALA A 25 -10.64 4.89 1.69
N GLN A 26 -9.96 5.77 2.44
CA GLN A 26 -8.55 6.08 2.23
C GLN A 26 -7.66 4.86 2.47
N ASN A 27 -7.86 4.14 3.58
CA ASN A 27 -7.06 2.95 3.90
C ASN A 27 -7.26 1.82 2.89
N LEU A 28 -8.48 1.65 2.34
CA LEU A 28 -8.74 0.65 1.30
C LEU A 28 -8.26 1.09 -0.08
N ALA A 29 -8.47 2.35 -0.46
CA ALA A 29 -8.01 2.90 -1.74
C ALA A 29 -6.48 2.83 -1.88
N CYS A 30 -5.77 2.83 -0.75
CA CYS A 30 -4.31 2.69 -0.74
C CYS A 30 -3.80 1.40 -1.39
N PHE A 31 -4.61 0.34 -1.46
CA PHE A 31 -4.24 -0.92 -2.10
C PHE A 31 -4.40 -0.89 -3.62
N LEU A 32 -5.21 0.02 -4.18
CA LEU A 32 -5.51 0.03 -5.62
C LEU A 32 -4.25 0.22 -6.48
N PRO A 33 -3.39 1.25 -6.26
CA PRO A 33 -2.19 1.42 -7.08
C PRO A 33 -1.24 0.23 -6.93
N VAL A 34 -1.19 -0.38 -5.74
CA VAL A 34 -0.35 -1.56 -5.47
C VAL A 34 -0.81 -2.74 -6.31
N VAL A 35 -2.11 -3.07 -6.27
CA VAL A 35 -2.67 -4.19 -7.05
C VAL A 35 -2.44 -3.98 -8.54
N ILE A 36 -2.69 -2.77 -9.05
CA ILE A 36 -2.48 -2.44 -10.46
C ILE A 36 -0.98 -2.57 -10.82
N HIS A 37 -0.08 -2.03 -9.98
CA HIS A 37 1.36 -2.11 -10.24
C HIS A 37 1.95 -3.51 -10.14
N LEU A 38 1.27 -4.44 -9.46
CA LEU A 38 1.70 -5.84 -9.37
C LEU A 38 1.24 -6.71 -10.53
N SER A 39 0.32 -6.23 -11.37
CA SER A 39 -0.13 -6.94 -12.57
C SER A 39 1.02 -7.32 -13.50
N ASP A 40 1.98 -6.41 -13.72
CA ASP A 40 3.15 -6.66 -14.58
C ASP A 40 4.34 -7.34 -13.85
N GLY A 41 4.18 -7.64 -12.56
CA GLY A 41 5.19 -8.27 -11.71
C GLY A 41 6.49 -7.48 -11.49
N LYS A 42 6.55 -6.21 -11.94
CA LYS A 42 7.75 -5.36 -11.91
C LYS A 42 7.51 -4.12 -11.04
N ILE A 43 8.10 -4.14 -9.84
CA ILE A 43 8.15 -2.97 -8.96
C ILE A 43 9.33 -2.08 -9.38
N THR A 44 9.05 -0.92 -9.96
CA THR A 44 10.06 0.08 -10.32
C THR A 44 10.24 1.11 -9.20
N LYS A 45 11.35 1.85 -9.21
CA LYS A 45 11.60 2.94 -8.26
C LYS A 45 10.53 4.03 -8.31
N ALA A 46 9.98 4.31 -9.49
CA ALA A 46 8.92 5.30 -9.67
C ALA A 46 7.61 4.86 -8.98
N LYS A 47 7.21 3.59 -9.20
CA LYS A 47 6.04 2.98 -8.56
C LYS A 47 6.16 3.01 -7.03
N LEU A 48 7.35 2.66 -6.51
CA LEU A 48 7.62 2.69 -5.07
C LEU A 48 7.61 4.11 -4.47
N LYS A 49 7.96 5.13 -5.26
CA LYS A 49 7.90 6.53 -4.83
C LYS A 49 6.46 7.00 -4.65
N GLY A 50 5.54 6.69 -5.57
CA GLY A 50 4.12 7.04 -5.41
C GLY A 50 3.53 6.45 -4.14
N ILE A 51 3.78 5.16 -3.90
CA ILE A 51 3.32 4.44 -2.70
C ILE A 51 3.93 5.02 -1.41
N LYS A 52 5.19 5.48 -1.49
CA LYS A 52 5.85 6.18 -0.38
C LYS A 52 5.13 7.48 -0.03
N ASP A 53 4.87 8.32 -1.04
CA ASP A 53 4.24 9.63 -0.86
C ASP A 53 2.80 9.49 -0.32
N GLN A 54 2.07 8.50 -0.83
CA GLN A 54 0.75 8.12 -0.33
C GLN A 54 0.77 7.68 1.15
N SER A 55 1.73 6.83 1.53
CA SER A 55 1.86 6.36 2.92
C SER A 55 2.22 7.49 3.88
N ILE A 56 3.05 8.45 3.45
CA ILE A 56 3.36 9.65 4.24
C ILE A 56 2.10 10.48 4.46
N GLY A 57 1.27 10.66 3.42
CA GLY A 57 -0.01 11.35 3.52
C GLY A 57 -0.95 10.71 4.55
N MET A 58 -1.10 9.39 4.51
CA MET A 58 -1.93 8.65 5.48
C MET A 58 -1.44 8.80 6.92
N LEU A 59 -0.13 8.67 7.13
CA LEU A 59 0.46 8.85 8.46
C LEU A 59 0.27 10.27 8.97
N ALA A 60 0.38 11.29 8.12
CA ALA A 60 0.17 12.68 8.51
C ALA A 60 -1.26 12.94 9.00
N ILE A 61 -2.27 12.38 8.32
CA ILE A 61 -3.68 12.45 8.75
C ILE A 61 -3.84 11.75 10.11
N ALA A 62 -3.28 10.55 10.25
CA ALA A 62 -3.37 9.78 11.48
C ALA A 62 -2.71 10.52 12.67
N PHE A 63 -1.59 11.19 12.46
CA PHE A 63 -0.97 12.07 13.46
C PHE A 63 -1.88 13.23 13.85
N ALA A 64 -2.52 13.88 12.88
CA ALA A 64 -3.43 14.98 13.15
C ALA A 64 -4.60 14.52 14.04
N ILE A 65 -5.18 13.34 13.76
CA ILE A 65 -6.27 12.76 14.55
C ILE A 65 -5.81 12.48 16.00
N LEU A 66 -4.64 11.85 16.18
CA LEU A 66 -4.11 11.57 17.52
C LEU A 66 -3.81 12.85 18.30
N PHE A 67 -3.22 13.86 17.65
CA PHE A 67 -2.90 15.13 18.29
C PHE A 67 -4.16 15.87 18.72
N THR A 68 -5.17 15.94 17.84
CA THR A 68 -6.49 16.49 18.16
C THR A 68 -7.13 15.76 19.33
N THR A 69 -7.03 14.42 19.37
CA THR A 69 -7.55 13.61 20.48
C THR A 69 -6.90 13.96 21.82
N ILE A 70 -5.58 14.20 21.84
CA ILE A 70 -4.87 14.65 23.05
C ILE A 70 -5.39 16.01 23.52
N ILE A 71 -5.58 16.96 22.60
CA ILE A 71 -6.07 18.30 22.91
C ILE A 71 -7.48 18.23 23.51
N LEU A 72 -8.38 17.47 22.87
CA LEU A 72 -9.77 17.30 23.30
C LEU A 72 -9.86 16.56 24.65
N ALA A 73 -8.99 15.58 24.89
CA ALA A 73 -8.96 14.83 26.15
C ALA A 73 -8.48 15.69 27.34
N LYS A 74 -7.66 16.73 27.09
CA LYS A 74 -7.20 17.66 28.13
C LYS A 74 -8.18 18.79 28.43
N GLY A 75 -9.30 18.90 27.69
CA GLY A 75 -10.23 20.02 27.82
C GLY A 75 -9.69 21.35 27.34
N ALA A 76 -8.59 21.36 26.59
CA ALA A 76 -7.99 22.58 26.04
C ALA A 76 -8.77 23.15 24.83
N GLY A 77 -9.81 22.44 24.36
CA GLY A 77 -10.66 22.80 23.22
C GLY A 77 -11.96 23.53 23.57
N GLY A 78 -12.14 24.02 24.80
CA GLY A 78 -13.38 24.68 25.22
C GLY A 78 -14.47 23.69 25.70
N ASN A 79 -15.73 23.90 25.30
CA ASN A 79 -16.90 23.15 25.80
C ASN A 79 -17.03 21.72 25.26
N GLN A 80 -16.23 21.31 24.28
CA GLN A 80 -16.27 19.96 23.70
C GLN A 80 -15.08 19.14 24.19
N THR A 81 -15.37 18.09 24.96
CA THR A 81 -14.39 17.14 25.46
C THR A 81 -14.68 15.75 24.89
N ILE A 82 -13.65 14.94 24.68
CA ILE A 82 -13.80 13.58 24.15
C ILE A 82 -14.05 12.59 25.29
N THR A 83 -15.00 11.68 25.11
CA THR A 83 -15.22 10.57 26.06
C THR A 83 -14.17 9.47 25.86
N SER A 84 -13.95 8.65 26.89
CA SER A 84 -13.13 7.43 26.79
C SER A 84 -13.56 6.46 25.67
N TYR A 85 -14.86 6.36 25.39
CA TYR A 85 -15.43 5.58 24.28
C TYR A 85 -14.93 6.05 22.90
N HIS A 86 -15.16 7.33 22.58
CA HIS A 86 -14.69 7.94 21.33
C HIS A 86 -13.16 7.85 21.16
N ALA A 87 -12.39 7.96 22.24
CA ALA A 87 -10.94 7.79 22.19
C ALA A 87 -10.51 6.36 21.84
N ALA A 88 -11.25 5.34 22.29
CA ALA A 88 -11.00 3.95 21.87
C ALA A 88 -11.22 3.77 20.36
N VAL A 89 -12.29 4.35 19.81
CA VAL A 89 -12.55 4.33 18.36
C VAL A 89 -11.42 5.00 17.58
N VAL A 90 -10.89 6.13 18.07
CA VAL A 90 -9.72 6.78 17.46
C VAL A 90 -8.48 5.89 17.47
N LEU A 91 -8.24 5.16 18.56
CA LEU A 91 -7.10 4.24 18.66
C LEU A 91 -7.23 3.09 17.63
N ASP A 92 -8.43 2.55 17.41
CA ASP A 92 -8.68 1.52 16.39
C ASP A 92 -8.47 2.08 14.96
N LEU A 93 -8.95 3.29 14.68
CA LEU A 93 -8.70 3.98 13.41
C LEU A 93 -7.20 4.25 13.17
N SER A 94 -6.44 4.48 14.24
CA SER A 94 -5.00 4.73 14.19
C SER A 94 -4.21 3.46 13.88
N TRP A 95 -4.58 2.33 14.48
CA TRP A 95 -4.05 1.02 14.11
C TRP A 95 -4.24 0.71 12.63
N MET A 96 -5.46 0.95 12.12
CA MET A 96 -5.79 0.77 10.72
C MET A 96 -4.93 1.67 9.81
N SER A 97 -4.79 2.95 10.16
CA SER A 97 -4.00 3.92 9.39
C SER A 97 -2.51 3.56 9.29
N ASN A 98 -1.96 2.95 10.34
CA ASN A 98 -0.58 2.50 10.38
C ASN A 98 -0.31 1.27 9.47
N THR A 99 -1.34 0.60 8.96
CA THR A 99 -1.15 -0.50 7.99
C THR A 99 -0.50 -0.04 6.69
N SER A 100 -0.67 1.23 6.32
CA SER A 100 -0.01 1.86 5.15
C SER A 100 1.52 1.80 5.21
N THR A 101 2.11 1.93 6.41
CA THR A 101 3.56 1.75 6.63
C THR A 101 4.03 0.36 6.19
N TRP A 102 3.22 -0.67 6.45
CA TRP A 102 3.54 -2.06 6.13
C TRP A 102 3.40 -2.36 4.65
N ILE A 103 2.39 -1.79 3.98
CA ILE A 103 2.25 -1.86 2.52
C ILE A 103 3.55 -1.40 1.85
N TRP A 104 4.02 -0.20 2.19
CA TRP A 104 5.25 0.34 1.63
C TRP A 104 6.48 -0.51 1.99
N PHE A 105 6.59 -0.96 3.25
CA PHE A 105 7.72 -1.77 3.72
C PHE A 105 7.87 -3.09 2.95
N ILE A 106 6.77 -3.84 2.81
CA ILE A 106 6.79 -5.15 2.13
C ILE A 106 7.21 -4.97 0.66
N LEU A 107 6.70 -3.94 0.00
CA LEU A 107 7.09 -3.60 -1.38
C LEU A 107 8.55 -3.15 -1.48
N TYR A 108 9.04 -2.37 -0.51
CA TYR A 108 10.44 -1.93 -0.45
C TYR A 108 11.40 -3.12 -0.28
N VAL A 109 11.08 -4.05 0.61
CA VAL A 109 11.87 -5.28 0.80
C VAL A 109 11.89 -6.11 -0.49
N HIS A 110 10.74 -6.28 -1.14
CA HIS A 110 10.66 -6.98 -2.42
C HIS A 110 11.51 -6.30 -3.51
N TYR A 111 11.45 -4.97 -3.59
CA TYR A 111 12.26 -4.20 -4.53
C TYR A 111 13.78 -4.35 -4.27
N ARG A 112 14.22 -4.28 -3.01
CA ARG A 112 15.65 -4.41 -2.65
C ARG A 112 16.16 -5.84 -2.86
N SER A 113 15.34 -6.86 -2.62
CA SER A 113 15.70 -8.26 -2.85
C SER A 113 15.99 -8.58 -4.33
N LYS A 114 15.37 -7.88 -5.29
CA LYS A 114 15.64 -8.07 -6.73
C LYS A 114 16.98 -7.49 -7.21
N ARG A 115 17.63 -6.62 -6.43
CA ARG A 115 18.85 -5.90 -6.85
C ARG A 115 20.12 -6.77 -6.81
N ASP A 116 20.08 -7.92 -6.15
CA ASP A 116 21.25 -8.81 -5.99
C ASP A 116 21.21 -9.99 -6.99
N ASN A 117 21.90 -9.82 -8.12
CA ASN A 117 22.37 -10.89 -9.03
C ASN A 117 21.39 -11.98 -9.50
N GLY A 118 20.12 -11.66 -9.80
CA GLY A 118 19.20 -12.61 -10.44
C GLY A 118 18.92 -13.89 -9.63
N ARG A 119 19.43 -13.98 -8.39
CA ARG A 119 19.21 -15.05 -7.42
C ARG A 119 18.22 -14.57 -6.36
N THR A 120 16.98 -14.38 -6.78
CA THR A 120 15.91 -15.34 -6.49
C THR A 120 15.79 -15.92 -5.06
N GLU A 121 16.01 -15.14 -3.99
CA GLU A 121 15.32 -15.30 -2.68
C GLU A 121 15.54 -14.10 -1.74
N ALA A 122 14.46 -13.62 -1.09
CA ALA A 122 14.56 -12.62 -0.03
C ALA A 122 15.07 -13.29 1.25
N ASN A 123 16.38 -13.48 1.35
CA ASN A 123 16.98 -14.11 2.53
C ASN A 123 16.81 -13.25 3.79
N TRP A 124 16.77 -13.91 4.95
CA TRP A 124 16.70 -13.28 6.27
C TRP A 124 17.71 -12.13 6.44
N SER A 125 18.90 -12.27 5.86
CA SER A 125 19.92 -11.21 5.85
C SER A 125 19.39 -9.91 5.25
N THR A 126 18.69 -9.95 4.11
CA THR A 126 18.14 -8.74 3.46
C THR A 126 17.09 -8.05 4.32
N TRP A 127 16.18 -8.82 4.93
CA TRP A 127 15.15 -8.28 5.84
C TRP A 127 15.78 -7.67 7.09
N ARG A 128 16.77 -8.35 7.67
CA ARG A 128 17.53 -7.90 8.84
C ARG A 128 18.30 -6.61 8.53
N ASP A 129 19.04 -6.57 7.43
CA ASP A 129 19.88 -5.43 7.10
C ASP A 129 19.03 -4.17 6.86
N ILE A 130 17.85 -4.30 6.24
CA ILE A 130 16.92 -3.16 6.05
C ILE A 130 16.42 -2.56 7.37
N LEU A 131 16.15 -3.41 8.38
CA LEU A 131 15.66 -2.96 9.68
C LEU A 131 16.77 -2.47 10.61
N LEU A 132 17.91 -3.17 10.60
CA LEU A 132 19.01 -2.89 11.52
C LEU A 132 19.95 -1.81 11.03
N GLU A 133 20.06 -1.55 9.72
CA GLU A 133 20.90 -0.46 9.18
C GLU A 133 20.54 0.91 9.82
N PRO A 134 19.26 1.31 9.95
CA PRO A 134 18.87 2.49 10.71
C PRO A 134 19.23 2.44 12.22
N LEU A 135 19.08 1.28 12.86
CA LEU A 135 19.36 1.11 14.29
C LEU A 135 20.87 1.08 14.59
N GLN A 136 21.67 0.52 13.69
CA GLN A 136 23.13 0.44 13.77
C GLN A 136 23.76 1.82 13.63
N ASP A 137 23.26 2.65 12.71
CA ASP A 137 23.67 4.04 12.57
C ASP A 137 23.29 4.90 13.79
N LEU A 138 22.10 4.66 14.37
CA LEU A 138 21.66 5.32 15.60
C LEU A 138 22.55 4.92 16.79
N MET A 139 22.83 3.63 16.96
CA MET A 139 23.68 3.09 18.03
C MET A 139 25.18 3.32 17.81
N GLY A 140 25.58 3.85 16.65
CA GLY A 140 26.99 4.12 16.33
C GLY A 140 27.83 2.84 16.20
N TRP A 141 27.21 1.74 15.75
CA TRP A 141 27.82 0.41 15.74
C TRP A 141 28.66 0.12 14.47
N ASN A 142 28.61 1.01 13.47
CA ASN A 142 29.57 0.99 12.36
C ASN A 142 30.87 1.65 12.80
N GLY A 143 31.95 0.85 12.80
CA GLY A 143 33.25 1.18 13.38
C GLY A 143 33.87 2.46 12.85
N THR A 144 34.40 3.24 13.80
CA THR A 144 35.52 4.19 13.68
C THR A 144 35.73 4.81 12.30
N ASP A 145 35.10 5.96 12.06
CA ASP A 145 35.66 6.95 11.15
C ASP A 145 37.02 7.40 11.73
N SER A 146 38.10 6.92 11.11
CA SER A 146 39.45 7.39 11.34
C SER A 146 39.54 8.86 10.91
N TYR A 147 39.28 9.77 11.86
CA TYR A 147 39.64 11.17 11.72
C TYR A 147 41.16 11.29 11.80
N SER A 148 41.82 11.30 10.63
CA SER A 148 43.19 11.77 10.48
C SER A 148 43.29 13.17 11.09
N THR A 149 43.96 13.24 12.23
CA THR A 149 44.18 14.46 12.99
C THR A 149 45.43 15.13 12.44
N GLU A 150 45.30 16.03 11.47
CA GLU A 150 46.35 17.03 11.25
C GLU A 150 46.17 18.13 12.30
N ARG A 151 47.05 18.07 13.30
CA ARG A 151 47.16 19.01 14.41
C ARG A 151 48.32 19.94 14.06
N ASN A 152 48.02 21.18 13.66
CA ASN A 152 49.01 22.25 13.75
C ASN A 152 48.94 22.84 15.16
N GLU A 153 50.06 22.72 15.87
CA GLU A 153 50.35 23.37 17.14
C GLU A 153 50.47 24.89 16.94
N GLY A 154 49.92 25.63 17.90
CA GLY A 154 50.07 27.07 18.07
C GLY A 154 49.52 27.45 19.44
N ASP A 155 50.40 27.97 20.29
CA ASP A 155 50.29 28.25 21.72
C ASP A 155 49.00 28.94 22.22
N CYS A 156 48.62 28.63 23.47
CA CYS A 156 48.67 29.61 24.58
C CYS A 156 48.24 28.96 25.92
N GLU A 157 49.07 29.18 26.94
CA GLU A 157 48.83 28.87 28.34
C GLU A 157 47.63 29.62 28.96
N ASN A 158 47.03 29.00 29.97
CA ASN A 158 46.23 29.56 31.07
C ASN A 158 44.82 30.13 30.78
N VAL A 159 43.81 29.24 30.72
CA VAL A 159 42.43 29.51 31.22
C VAL A 159 41.78 28.20 31.73
N ASP A 160 42.10 27.72 32.94
CA ASP A 160 41.67 26.37 33.41
C ASP A 160 40.33 26.30 34.19
N ILE A 161 39.43 27.29 34.07
CA ILE A 161 38.07 27.17 34.66
C ILE A 161 36.96 27.56 33.68
N ALA A 162 37.10 28.65 32.93
CA ALA A 162 36.13 29.05 31.90
C ALA A 162 36.13 28.11 30.68
N GLN A 163 37.29 27.51 30.35
CA GLN A 163 37.44 26.57 29.23
C GLN A 163 36.70 25.26 29.49
N ARG A 164 36.61 24.76 30.73
CA ARG A 164 35.86 23.53 31.07
C ARG A 164 34.34 23.70 30.95
N ILE A 165 33.83 24.89 31.24
CA ILE A 165 32.40 25.20 31.11
C ILE A 165 32.07 25.44 29.63
N TRP A 166 32.90 26.20 28.90
CA TRP A 166 32.69 26.49 27.48
C TRP A 166 32.89 25.25 26.58
N THR A 167 33.86 24.38 26.89
CA THR A 167 34.04 23.10 26.17
C THR A 167 32.90 22.12 26.45
N ARG A 168 32.33 22.08 27.66
CA ARG A 168 31.11 21.30 27.95
C ARG A 168 29.90 21.80 27.15
N THR A 169 29.69 23.10 27.04
CA THR A 169 28.59 23.65 26.23
C THR A 169 28.80 23.38 24.74
N LYS A 170 30.04 23.47 24.24
CA LYS A 170 30.37 23.14 22.83
C LYS A 170 30.26 21.64 22.57
N TYR A 171 30.61 20.78 23.53
CA TYR A 171 30.42 19.33 23.45
C TYR A 171 28.94 18.96 23.48
N VAL A 172 28.14 19.52 24.39
CA VAL A 172 26.70 19.26 24.45
C VAL A 172 26.01 19.76 23.17
N VAL A 173 26.35 20.95 22.69
CA VAL A 173 25.80 21.48 21.41
C VAL A 173 26.28 20.67 20.21
N ALA A 174 27.53 20.20 20.19
CA ALA A 174 28.06 19.33 19.13
C ALA A 174 27.43 17.94 19.16
N THR A 175 27.25 17.34 20.34
CA THR A 175 26.57 16.06 20.54
C THR A 175 25.10 16.17 20.17
N VAL A 176 24.40 17.23 20.60
CA VAL A 176 23.00 17.50 20.22
C VAL A 176 22.89 17.74 18.72
N ARG A 177 23.81 18.52 18.11
CA ARG A 177 23.86 18.73 16.66
C ARG A 177 24.14 17.43 15.90
N HIS A 178 25.04 16.58 16.38
CA HIS A 178 25.30 15.28 15.79
C HIS A 178 24.11 14.33 15.93
N ILE A 179 23.44 14.31 17.07
CA ILE A 179 22.20 13.55 17.29
C ILE A 179 21.11 14.05 16.36
N ILE A 180 20.89 15.36 16.25
CA ILE A 180 19.93 15.97 15.32
C ILE A 180 20.29 15.61 13.88
N GLN A 181 21.56 15.73 13.47
CA GLN A 181 22.00 15.35 12.13
C GLN A 181 21.85 13.85 11.85
N ARG A 182 22.04 12.97 12.83
CA ARG A 182 21.80 11.53 12.69
C ARG A 182 20.30 11.22 12.62
N LEU A 183 19.48 11.84 13.47
CA LEU A 183 18.02 11.74 13.41
C LEU A 183 17.47 12.27 12.08
N CYS A 184 17.96 13.42 11.60
CA CYS A 184 17.60 13.95 10.29
C CYS A 184 18.03 13.04 9.14
N ARG A 185 19.18 12.36 9.25
CA ARG A 185 19.63 11.35 8.28
C ARG A 185 18.76 10.09 8.30
N LEU A 186 18.35 9.62 9.48
CA LEU A 186 17.46 8.47 9.65
C LEU A 186 16.05 8.75 9.12
N ILE A 187 15.49 9.90 9.50
CA ILE A 187 14.20 10.39 9.01
C ILE A 187 14.24 10.56 7.49
N SER A 188 15.33 11.10 6.91
CA SER A 188 15.43 11.29 5.47
C SER A 188 15.66 10.00 4.69
N ALA A 189 16.39 9.04 5.27
CA ALA A 189 16.65 7.75 4.66
C ALA A 189 15.37 6.89 4.56
N GLN A 190 14.59 6.79 5.64
CA GLN A 190 13.39 5.95 5.72
C GLN A 190 12.22 6.65 6.41
N PRO A 191 11.61 7.67 5.77
CA PRO A 191 10.61 8.51 6.43
C PRO A 191 9.34 7.73 6.78
N VAL A 192 8.92 6.77 5.94
CA VAL A 192 7.66 6.02 6.18
C VAL A 192 7.76 5.15 7.43
N LEU A 193 8.86 4.42 7.61
CA LEU A 193 9.10 3.60 8.80
C LEU A 193 9.26 4.46 10.05
N THR A 194 9.99 5.57 9.94
CA THR A 194 10.21 6.47 11.06
C THR A 194 8.90 7.11 11.51
N LEU A 195 8.10 7.63 10.57
CA LEU A 195 6.79 8.21 10.84
C LEU A 195 5.83 7.16 11.41
N GLY A 196 5.76 5.96 10.84
CA GLY A 196 4.92 4.87 11.36
C GLY A 196 5.30 4.45 12.78
N SER A 197 6.61 4.33 13.06
CA SER A 197 7.13 4.05 14.40
C SER A 197 6.78 5.15 15.42
N ILE A 198 6.95 6.43 15.05
CA ILE A 198 6.60 7.54 15.92
C ILE A 198 5.08 7.57 16.15
N HIS A 199 4.29 7.27 15.11
CA HIS A 199 2.83 7.23 15.18
C HIS A 199 2.37 6.15 16.16
N LEU A 200 2.88 4.92 16.04
CA LEU A 200 2.61 3.82 16.97
C LEU A 200 2.98 4.18 18.41
N SER A 201 4.10 4.89 18.62
CA SER A 201 4.54 5.31 19.95
C SER A 201 3.62 6.37 20.55
N LEU A 202 3.16 7.33 19.73
CA LEU A 202 2.19 8.34 20.15
C LEU A 202 0.84 7.70 20.50
N MET A 203 0.37 6.81 19.63
CA MET A 203 -0.84 6.01 19.84
C MET A 203 -0.73 5.19 21.13
N ALA A 204 0.43 4.59 21.41
CA ALA A 204 0.71 3.86 22.63
C ALA A 204 0.63 4.74 23.88
N GLY A 205 1.19 5.96 23.84
CA GLY A 205 1.08 6.92 24.92
C GLY A 205 -0.37 7.27 25.25
N ILE A 206 -1.18 7.51 24.22
CA ILE A 206 -2.62 7.77 24.38
C ILE A 206 -3.35 6.53 24.91
N GLY A 207 -3.03 5.35 24.39
CA GLY A 207 -3.59 4.08 24.85
C GLY A 207 -3.29 3.81 26.33
N ILE A 208 -2.05 3.98 26.76
CA ILE A 208 -1.67 3.84 28.17
C ILE A 208 -2.42 4.87 29.03
N TRP A 209 -2.51 6.12 28.58
CA TRP A 209 -3.26 7.15 29.30
C TRP A 209 -4.74 6.77 29.46
N LEU A 210 -5.40 6.36 28.38
CA LEU A 210 -6.80 5.91 28.37
C LEU A 210 -7.00 4.70 29.29
N TRP A 211 -6.22 3.65 29.14
CA TRP A 211 -6.43 2.37 29.83
C TRP A 211 -5.89 2.35 31.26
N SER A 212 -5.01 3.28 31.65
CA SER A 212 -4.54 3.41 33.03
C SER A 212 -5.66 3.85 33.99
N ALA A 213 -6.49 4.80 33.55
CA ALA A 213 -7.61 5.32 34.31
C ALA A 213 -8.76 5.75 33.37
N PRO A 214 -9.54 4.80 32.82
CA PRO A 214 -10.55 5.12 31.81
C PRO A 214 -11.63 6.09 32.28
N ALA A 215 -11.97 6.05 33.58
CA ALA A 215 -12.92 6.96 34.20
C ALA A 215 -12.40 8.40 34.39
N ARG A 216 -11.08 8.61 34.27
CA ARG A 216 -10.44 9.94 34.39
C ARG A 216 -9.97 10.48 33.04
N PHE A 217 -10.15 9.72 31.97
CA PHE A 217 -9.77 10.13 30.64
C PHE A 217 -10.86 11.00 30.03
N GLY A 218 -10.52 12.26 29.69
CA GLY A 218 -11.46 13.19 29.09
C GLY A 218 -12.72 13.38 29.93
N GLN A 219 -13.88 13.31 29.27
CA GLN A 219 -15.17 13.38 29.96
C GLN A 219 -15.60 12.00 30.47
N PRO A 220 -15.90 11.85 31.78
CA PRO A 220 -16.46 10.60 32.30
C PRO A 220 -17.86 10.37 31.73
N LEU A 221 -18.13 9.13 31.31
CA LEU A 221 -19.48 8.69 30.97
C LEU A 221 -20.35 8.66 32.23
N SER A 222 -21.68 8.70 32.04
CA SER A 222 -22.65 8.58 33.14
C SER A 222 -22.36 7.33 33.98
N PRO A 223 -22.51 7.35 35.32
CA PRO A 223 -22.10 6.27 36.22
C PRO A 223 -22.75 4.90 35.94
N ASN A 224 -23.86 4.85 35.20
CA ASN A 224 -24.54 3.62 34.78
C ASN A 224 -24.27 3.22 33.31
N CYS A 225 -23.32 3.89 32.65
CA CYS A 225 -23.05 3.74 31.21
C CYS A 225 -21.74 2.99 30.98
N ASP A 226 -21.84 1.72 30.60
CA ASP A 226 -20.70 0.85 30.30
C ASP A 226 -20.75 0.40 28.83
N PRO A 227 -19.99 1.06 27.93
CA PRO A 227 -20.05 0.77 26.50
C PRO A 227 -19.48 -0.61 26.16
N ILE A 228 -19.91 -1.16 25.02
CA ILE A 228 -19.47 -2.46 24.51
C ILE A 228 -18.52 -2.24 23.33
N LEU A 229 -17.26 -2.61 23.48
CA LEU A 229 -16.29 -2.64 22.38
C LEU A 229 -16.36 -3.99 21.65
N ALA A 230 -16.15 -3.98 20.34
CA ALA A 230 -15.90 -5.20 19.59
C ALA A 230 -14.38 -5.40 19.46
N VAL A 231 -13.89 -6.58 19.83
CA VAL A 231 -12.48 -6.97 19.68
C VAL A 231 -12.46 -8.27 18.89
N VAL A 232 -12.03 -8.20 17.64
CA VAL A 232 -12.07 -9.33 16.69
C VAL A 232 -13.50 -9.91 16.59
N GLY A 233 -14.49 -9.03 16.48
CA GLY A 233 -15.93 -9.32 16.42
C GLY A 233 -16.59 -9.62 17.78
N ILE A 234 -15.80 -9.94 18.80
CA ILE A 234 -16.29 -10.38 20.11
C ILE A 234 -16.73 -9.15 20.93
N PRO A 235 -17.97 -9.11 21.47
CA PRO A 235 -18.41 -8.03 22.35
C PRO A 235 -17.73 -8.12 23.71
N VAL A 236 -17.07 -7.05 24.13
CA VAL A 236 -16.38 -6.93 25.41
C VAL A 236 -16.77 -5.61 26.07
N ARG A 237 -17.16 -5.65 27.34
CA ARG A 237 -17.49 -4.42 28.10
C ARG A 237 -16.26 -3.57 28.33
N PHE A 238 -16.40 -2.26 28.22
CA PHE A 238 -15.32 -1.29 28.39
C PHE A 238 -14.72 -1.33 29.80
N SER A 239 -15.56 -1.57 30.81
CA SER A 239 -15.16 -1.75 32.21
C SER A 239 -14.36 -3.04 32.48
N SER A 240 -14.26 -3.96 31.51
CA SER A 240 -13.69 -5.28 31.75
C SER A 240 -12.20 -5.20 32.08
N THR A 241 -11.83 -5.84 33.19
CA THR A 241 -10.43 -5.97 33.63
C THR A 241 -9.52 -6.68 32.63
N PRO A 242 -9.91 -7.80 31.97
CA PRO A 242 -9.04 -8.46 31.00
C PRO A 242 -8.73 -7.57 29.80
N LEU A 243 -9.71 -6.80 29.29
CA LEU A 243 -9.48 -5.85 28.21
C LEU A 243 -8.46 -4.80 28.63
N ARG A 244 -8.64 -4.19 29.80
CA ARG A 244 -7.71 -3.18 30.31
C ARG A 244 -6.28 -3.70 30.43
N ILE A 245 -6.08 -4.89 30.99
CA ILE A 245 -4.76 -5.50 31.15
C ILE A 245 -4.14 -5.79 29.79
N LEU A 246 -4.91 -6.37 28.86
CA LEU A 246 -4.44 -6.70 27.52
C LEU A 246 -4.06 -5.43 26.73
N SER A 247 -4.91 -4.41 26.74
CA SER A 247 -4.64 -3.13 26.08
C SER A 247 -3.39 -2.47 26.64
N LEU A 248 -3.24 -2.39 27.97
CA LEU A 248 -2.02 -1.85 28.59
C LEU A 248 -0.78 -2.63 28.15
N ALA A 249 -0.82 -3.96 28.20
CA ALA A 249 0.31 -4.79 27.77
C ALA A 249 0.71 -4.53 26.31
N ILE A 250 -0.27 -4.48 25.39
CA ILE A 250 -0.04 -4.18 23.98
C ILE A 250 0.60 -2.80 23.82
N TYR A 251 0.01 -1.76 24.42
CA TYR A 251 0.53 -0.39 24.27
C TYR A 251 1.91 -0.21 24.92
N PHE A 252 2.21 -0.89 26.03
CA PHE A 252 3.58 -0.89 26.59
C PHE A 252 4.61 -1.47 25.61
N ILE A 253 4.26 -2.55 24.90
CA ILE A 253 5.15 -3.17 23.92
C ILE A 253 5.43 -2.23 22.74
N VAL A 254 4.42 -1.51 22.26
CA VAL A 254 4.55 -0.61 21.10
C VAL A 254 4.95 0.83 21.44
N LEU A 255 5.21 1.14 22.71
CA LEU A 255 5.56 2.48 23.17
C LEU A 255 6.94 2.95 22.68
N ILE A 256 7.89 2.03 22.55
CA ILE A 256 9.28 2.38 22.20
C ILE A 256 9.40 2.50 20.68
N PRO A 257 9.74 3.69 20.13
CA PRO A 257 9.96 3.86 18.71
C PRO A 257 11.01 2.88 18.17
N GLY A 258 10.79 2.33 16.98
CA GLY A 258 11.64 1.38 16.29
C GLY A 258 11.41 -0.05 16.78
N PHE A 259 11.40 -0.27 18.11
CA PHE A 259 11.08 -1.58 18.68
C PHE A 259 9.64 -2.01 18.36
N ASN A 260 8.73 -1.05 18.29
CA ASN A 260 7.34 -1.28 17.91
C ASN A 260 7.12 -1.78 16.47
N LEU A 261 8.15 -1.75 15.63
CA LEU A 261 8.12 -2.36 14.29
C LEU A 261 8.61 -3.81 14.28
N VAL A 262 9.24 -4.30 15.35
CA VAL A 262 9.82 -5.65 15.40
C VAL A 262 8.73 -6.72 15.34
N LEU A 263 7.64 -6.57 16.08
CA LEU A 263 6.58 -7.58 16.11
C LEU A 263 5.87 -7.77 14.77
N PRO A 264 5.37 -6.72 14.07
CA PRO A 264 4.73 -6.96 12.79
C PRO A 264 5.74 -7.39 11.72
N PHE A 265 7.02 -6.99 11.83
CA PHE A 265 8.07 -7.55 10.98
C PHE A 265 8.24 -9.05 11.17
N LEU A 266 8.33 -9.54 12.41
CA LEU A 266 8.43 -10.96 12.70
C LEU A 266 7.21 -11.72 12.19
N PHE A 267 6.03 -11.12 12.25
CA PHE A 267 4.81 -11.66 11.68
C PHE A 267 4.90 -11.85 10.16
N PHE A 268 5.25 -10.81 9.39
CA PHE A 268 5.40 -10.92 7.93
C PHE A 268 6.55 -11.84 7.52
N LEU A 269 7.65 -11.87 8.28
CA LEU A 269 8.72 -12.81 8.08
C LEU A 269 8.26 -14.26 8.30
N ALA A 270 7.51 -14.53 9.37
CA ALA A 270 6.98 -15.86 9.64
C ALA A 270 6.01 -16.30 8.54
N LEU A 271 5.18 -15.38 8.03
CA LEU A 271 4.31 -15.61 6.88
C LEU A 271 5.13 -15.97 5.63
N HIS A 272 6.23 -15.26 5.38
CA HIS A 272 7.18 -15.55 4.29
C HIS A 272 7.78 -16.95 4.37
N ILE A 273 8.33 -17.31 5.54
CA ILE A 273 8.94 -18.61 5.77
C ILE A 273 7.90 -19.73 5.60
N SER A 274 6.70 -19.52 6.14
CA SER A 274 5.59 -20.49 6.06
C SER A 274 5.14 -20.70 4.62
N TYR A 275 4.97 -19.62 3.84
CA TYR A 275 4.63 -19.68 2.43
C TYR A 275 5.67 -20.48 1.63
N ASN A 276 6.96 -20.18 1.82
CA ASN A 276 8.04 -20.88 1.13
C ASN A 276 8.11 -22.37 1.49
N ARG A 277 7.86 -22.74 2.76
CA ARG A 277 7.77 -24.15 3.17
C ARG A 277 6.63 -24.88 2.48
N VAL A 278 5.44 -24.30 2.44
CA VAL A 278 4.26 -24.88 1.77
C VAL A 278 4.53 -25.06 0.27
N GLN A 279 5.14 -24.05 -0.37
CA GLN A 279 5.48 -24.12 -1.79
C GLN A 279 6.57 -25.14 -2.09
N SER A 280 7.59 -25.26 -1.22
CA SER A 280 8.63 -26.27 -1.34
C SER A 280 8.05 -27.69 -1.23
N PHE A 281 7.14 -27.92 -0.28
CA PHE A 281 6.44 -29.19 -0.15
C PHE A 281 5.56 -29.52 -1.38
N ARG A 282 4.85 -28.52 -1.92
CA ARG A 282 4.07 -28.68 -3.18
C ARG A 282 4.97 -29.02 -4.37
N ARG A 283 6.15 -28.41 -4.46
CA ARG A 283 7.14 -28.67 -5.53
C ARG A 283 7.74 -30.06 -5.43
N TYR A 284 7.99 -30.55 -4.21
CA TYR A 284 8.44 -31.91 -3.99
C TYR A 284 7.42 -32.95 -4.52
N ASN A 285 6.12 -32.69 -4.34
CA ASN A 285 5.05 -33.55 -4.85
C ASN A 285 4.76 -33.39 -6.35
N ASP A 286 5.16 -32.30 -7.00
CA ASP A 286 4.83 -32.00 -8.39
C ASP A 286 6.04 -31.42 -9.14
N THR A 287 6.87 -32.32 -9.68
CA THR A 287 8.12 -31.99 -10.38
C THR A 287 7.92 -31.28 -11.72
N ARG A 288 6.68 -31.12 -12.20
CA ARG A 288 6.34 -30.44 -13.47
C ARG A 288 5.99 -28.96 -13.32
N LYS A 289 5.80 -28.45 -12.10
CA LYS A 289 5.42 -27.04 -11.90
C LYS A 289 6.64 -26.13 -11.78
N SER A 290 6.69 -25.12 -12.66
CA SER A 290 7.60 -23.98 -12.54
C SER A 290 7.48 -23.33 -11.15
N PRO A 291 8.57 -22.75 -10.60
CA PRO A 291 8.52 -22.05 -9.34
C PRO A 291 7.42 -20.98 -9.37
N ALA A 292 6.58 -20.92 -8.32
CA ALA A 292 5.59 -19.86 -8.17
C ALA A 292 6.31 -18.51 -8.32
N PRO A 293 5.75 -17.57 -9.09
CA PRO A 293 6.40 -16.28 -9.29
C PRO A 293 6.56 -15.59 -7.94
N TYR A 294 7.70 -14.94 -7.72
CA TYR A 294 8.04 -14.26 -6.46
C TYR A 294 7.01 -13.20 -6.03
N THR A 295 6.16 -12.78 -6.96
CA THR A 295 5.00 -11.90 -6.73
C THR A 295 3.89 -12.58 -5.92
N ALA A 296 3.79 -13.91 -5.93
CA ALA A 296 2.73 -14.64 -5.25
C ALA A 296 2.81 -14.52 -3.72
N PHE A 297 4.00 -14.48 -3.13
CA PHE A 297 4.18 -14.20 -1.70
C PHE A 297 3.71 -12.79 -1.35
N LEU A 298 4.09 -11.80 -2.16
CA LEU A 298 3.69 -10.41 -1.96
C LEU A 298 2.16 -10.24 -2.00
N VAL A 299 1.47 -11.00 -2.85
CA VAL A 299 0.00 -11.05 -2.87
C VAL A 299 -0.58 -11.60 -1.57
N VAL A 300 0.05 -12.62 -0.96
CA VAL A 300 -0.39 -13.18 0.33
C VAL A 300 -0.25 -12.15 1.46
N ASP A 301 0.89 -11.46 1.52
CA ASP A 301 1.13 -10.40 2.51
C ASP A 301 0.11 -9.26 2.38
N LEU A 302 -0.15 -8.81 1.15
CA LEU A 302 -1.13 -7.76 0.87
C LEU A 302 -2.55 -8.22 1.20
N ALA A 303 -2.92 -9.45 0.87
CA ALA A 303 -4.20 -10.03 1.24
C ALA A 303 -4.38 -10.09 2.76
N CYS A 304 -3.32 -10.43 3.50
CA CYS A 304 -3.33 -10.40 4.96
C CYS A 304 -3.56 -8.97 5.50
N LEU A 305 -2.89 -7.97 4.93
CA LEU A 305 -3.10 -6.57 5.31
C LEU A 305 -4.52 -6.07 4.99
N VAL A 306 -5.09 -6.47 3.85
CA VAL A 306 -6.49 -6.18 3.52
C VAL A 306 -7.43 -6.84 4.53
N ALA A 307 -7.20 -8.10 4.89
CA ALA A 307 -8.01 -8.80 5.89
C ALA A 307 -7.94 -8.12 7.27
N ILE A 308 -6.76 -7.68 7.70
CA ILE A 308 -6.58 -6.91 8.95
C ILE A 308 -7.37 -5.60 8.90
N ASN A 309 -7.32 -4.85 7.79
CA ASN A 309 -8.11 -3.63 7.63
C ASN A 309 -9.62 -3.92 7.68
N ILE A 310 -10.09 -4.98 7.03
CA ILE A 310 -11.50 -5.40 7.08
C ILE A 310 -11.92 -5.74 8.51
N LEU A 311 -11.07 -6.44 9.28
CA LEU A 311 -11.34 -6.75 10.69
C LEU A 311 -11.49 -5.47 11.53
N PHE A 312 -10.60 -4.49 11.37
CA PHE A 312 -10.75 -3.20 12.05
C PHE A 312 -12.05 -2.47 11.67
N ILE A 313 -12.43 -2.48 10.40
CA ILE A 313 -13.69 -1.90 9.94
C ILE A 313 -14.88 -2.59 10.62
N ILE A 314 -14.86 -3.91 10.69
CA ILE A 314 -15.91 -4.70 11.36
C ILE A 314 -15.97 -4.36 12.85
N ASP A 315 -14.82 -4.29 13.54
CA ASP A 315 -14.76 -3.99 14.97
C ASP A 315 -15.27 -2.58 15.28
N ILE A 316 -14.87 -1.58 14.49
CA ILE A 316 -15.34 -0.20 14.65
C ILE A 316 -16.86 -0.12 14.42
N GLU A 317 -17.37 -0.72 13.34
CA GLU A 317 -18.79 -0.68 13.01
C GLU A 317 -19.65 -1.44 14.04
N LEU A 318 -19.19 -2.61 14.51
CA LEU A 318 -19.88 -3.36 15.55
C LEU A 318 -19.87 -2.62 16.89
N THR A 319 -18.75 -2.00 17.25
CA THR A 319 -18.65 -1.13 18.43
C THR A 319 -19.69 -0.04 18.35
N LEU A 320 -19.80 0.67 17.23
CA LEU A 320 -20.76 1.76 17.08
C LEU A 320 -22.21 1.27 17.11
N ARG A 321 -22.54 0.23 16.34
CA ARG A 321 -23.91 -0.33 16.30
C ARG A 321 -24.41 -0.78 17.67
N ARG A 322 -23.53 -1.35 18.49
CA ARG A 322 -23.89 -1.87 19.83
C ARG A 322 -24.09 -0.76 20.86
N ASN A 323 -23.59 0.45 20.61
CA ASN A 323 -23.68 1.59 21.53
C ASN A 323 -24.53 2.75 21.00
N LYS A 324 -25.17 2.60 19.83
CA LYS A 324 -26.12 3.61 19.31
C LYS A 324 -27.35 3.68 20.21
N GLY A 325 -27.64 4.87 20.74
CA GLY A 325 -28.90 5.20 21.40
C GLY A 325 -30.02 5.52 20.41
N ASP A 326 -31.26 5.63 20.90
CA ASP A 326 -32.46 5.89 20.07
C ASP A 326 -32.51 7.30 19.43
N GLU A 327 -31.76 8.28 19.95
CA GLU A 327 -31.76 9.67 19.45
C GLU A 327 -30.79 9.86 18.28
N ASN A 328 -31.31 9.66 17.07
CA ASN A 328 -30.62 9.72 15.79
C ASN A 328 -30.75 11.10 15.13
N GLY A 329 -29.60 11.72 14.81
CA GLY A 329 -29.50 12.86 13.89
C GLY A 329 -28.05 13.22 13.62
N GLU A 330 -27.36 13.69 14.66
CA GLU A 330 -26.05 14.36 14.51
C GLU A 330 -24.90 13.42 14.08
N GLU A 331 -24.85 12.15 14.50
CA GLU A 331 -23.77 11.23 14.05
C GLU A 331 -23.83 10.89 12.54
N ASN A 332 -24.99 11.08 11.91
CA ASN A 332 -25.17 10.87 10.48
C ASN A 332 -24.86 12.12 9.66
N GLU A 333 -24.61 13.26 10.32
CA GLU A 333 -24.29 14.51 9.64
C GLU A 333 -22.85 14.52 9.14
N TRP A 334 -22.69 15.09 7.96
CA TRP A 334 -21.39 15.28 7.33
C TRP A 334 -20.83 16.65 7.71
N GLY A 335 -19.70 16.65 8.40
CA GLY A 335 -18.94 17.86 8.70
C GLY A 335 -18.08 18.31 7.52
N PHE A 336 -17.84 19.63 7.40
CA PHE A 336 -16.94 20.20 6.38
C PHE A 336 -15.54 19.55 6.38
N GLY A 337 -14.96 19.31 7.56
CA GLY A 337 -13.66 18.66 7.70
C GLY A 337 -13.63 17.22 7.18
N GLN A 338 -14.76 16.51 7.24
CA GLN A 338 -14.89 15.13 6.75
C GLN A 338 -14.95 15.08 5.22
N VAL A 339 -15.66 16.05 4.62
CA VAL A 339 -15.68 16.23 3.16
C VAL A 339 -14.29 16.59 2.65
N LEU A 340 -13.56 17.45 3.36
CA LEU A 340 -12.16 17.76 3.05
C LEU A 340 -11.25 16.53 3.20
N ALA A 341 -11.50 15.66 4.19
CA ALA A 341 -10.77 14.39 4.31
C ALA A 341 -11.02 13.49 3.10
N LEU A 342 -12.24 13.42 2.55
CA LEU A 342 -12.49 12.66 1.32
C LEU A 342 -11.70 13.20 0.12
N LEU A 343 -11.38 14.50 0.06
CA LEU A 343 -10.53 15.03 -1.01
C LEU A 343 -9.13 14.40 -1.01
N LEU A 344 -8.65 13.87 0.12
CA LEU A 344 -7.37 13.16 0.17
C LEU A 344 -7.40 11.81 -0.56
N LEU A 345 -8.58 11.28 -0.91
CA LEU A 345 -8.71 10.16 -1.85
C LEU A 345 -8.14 10.49 -3.22
N ILE A 346 -7.99 11.76 -3.58
CA ILE A 346 -7.39 12.16 -4.85
C ILE A 346 -5.97 11.60 -5.01
N ILE A 347 -5.22 11.41 -3.93
CA ILE A 347 -3.84 10.90 -3.99
C ILE A 347 -3.82 9.43 -4.44
N PRO A 348 -4.44 8.47 -3.71
CA PRO A 348 -4.46 7.08 -4.16
C PRO A 348 -5.20 6.91 -5.50
N LEU A 349 -6.22 7.72 -5.80
CA LEU A 349 -6.93 7.65 -7.07
C LEU A 349 -6.09 8.16 -8.24
N ARG A 350 -5.34 9.26 -8.07
CA ARG A 350 -4.38 9.75 -9.07
C ARG A 350 -3.31 8.71 -9.36
N ASP A 351 -2.78 8.09 -8.32
CA ASP A 351 -1.71 7.09 -8.47
C ASP A 351 -2.25 5.81 -9.13
N ALA A 352 -3.47 5.38 -8.79
CA ALA A 352 -4.16 4.28 -9.48
C ALA A 352 -4.44 4.61 -10.95
N TRP A 353 -4.86 5.85 -11.23
CA TRP A 353 -5.09 6.31 -12.60
C TRP A 353 -3.80 6.33 -13.43
N GLY A 354 -2.70 6.84 -12.86
CA GLY A 354 -1.38 6.81 -13.51
C GLY A 354 -0.92 5.38 -13.79
N ALA A 355 -1.16 4.46 -12.85
CA ALA A 355 -0.86 3.04 -13.03
C ALA A 355 -1.68 2.40 -14.18
N LEU A 356 -2.98 2.74 -14.28
CA LEU A 356 -3.84 2.29 -15.38
C LEU A 356 -3.42 2.88 -16.73
N GLN A 357 -2.99 4.15 -16.75
CA GLN A 357 -2.47 4.78 -17.96
C GLN A 357 -1.21 4.08 -18.46
N GLU A 358 -0.27 3.71 -17.57
CA GLU A 358 0.94 2.98 -17.94
C GLU A 358 0.62 1.64 -18.61
N ILE A 359 -0.36 0.88 -18.08
CA ILE A 359 -0.82 -0.38 -18.68
C ILE A 359 -1.44 -0.11 -20.05
N ARG A 360 -2.31 0.90 -20.14
CA ARG A 360 -2.94 1.28 -21.41
C ARG A 360 -1.90 1.64 -22.47
N GLU A 361 -0.87 2.41 -22.11
CA GLU A 361 0.21 2.80 -23.03
C GLU A 361 1.06 1.61 -23.46
N LYS A 362 1.35 0.66 -22.55
CA LYS A 362 2.04 -0.60 -22.90
C LYS A 362 1.23 -1.42 -23.91
N LEU A 363 -0.06 -1.63 -23.64
CA LEU A 363 -0.96 -2.34 -24.55
C LEU A 363 -1.06 -1.64 -25.91
N GLN A 364 -1.19 -0.32 -25.92
CA GLN A 364 -1.19 0.45 -27.16
C GLN A 364 0.15 0.36 -27.91
N GLY A 365 1.28 0.38 -27.20
CA GLY A 365 2.61 0.20 -27.77
C GLY A 365 2.79 -1.16 -28.44
N ALA A 366 2.40 -2.23 -27.76
CA ALA A 366 2.43 -3.60 -28.28
C ALA A 366 1.53 -3.73 -29.52
N ASN A 367 0.32 -3.17 -29.48
CA ASN A 367 -0.61 -3.16 -30.60
C ASN A 367 -0.06 -2.41 -31.82
N VAL A 368 0.57 -1.24 -31.62
CA VAL A 368 1.20 -0.47 -32.69
C VAL A 368 2.41 -1.21 -33.26
N GLN A 369 3.20 -1.89 -32.43
CA GLN A 369 4.32 -2.71 -32.87
C GLN A 369 3.85 -3.90 -33.71
N LEU A 370 2.83 -4.62 -33.24
CA LEU A 370 2.19 -5.72 -33.97
C LEU A 370 1.68 -5.25 -35.32
N ALA A 371 0.97 -4.11 -35.37
CA ALA A 371 0.45 -3.55 -36.61
C ALA A 371 1.54 -3.19 -37.62
N LYS A 372 2.64 -2.58 -37.16
CA LYS A 372 3.79 -2.27 -38.01
C LYS A 372 4.45 -3.53 -38.54
N LEU A 373 4.61 -4.56 -37.70
CA LEU A 373 5.24 -5.81 -38.07
C LEU A 373 4.40 -6.56 -39.11
N ILE A 374 3.10 -6.71 -38.88
CA ILE A 374 2.18 -7.34 -39.85
C ILE A 374 2.18 -6.58 -41.17
N ARG A 375 2.16 -5.23 -41.15
CA ARG A 375 2.22 -4.44 -42.39
C ARG A 375 3.49 -4.71 -43.19
N ARG A 376 4.65 -4.78 -42.52
CA ARG A 376 5.93 -5.11 -43.15
C ARG A 376 5.90 -6.52 -43.73
N GLU A 377 5.46 -7.49 -42.92
CA GLU A 377 5.42 -8.89 -43.35
C GLU A 377 4.46 -9.08 -44.51
N CYS A 378 3.30 -8.40 -44.55
CA CYS A 378 2.36 -8.45 -45.68
C CYS A 378 2.98 -8.11 -47.05
N GLN A 379 4.06 -7.31 -47.07
CA GLN A 379 4.78 -6.92 -48.28
C GLN A 379 6.01 -7.79 -48.57
N ALA A 380 6.44 -8.62 -47.61
CA ALA A 380 7.63 -9.46 -47.72
C ALA A 380 7.24 -10.93 -47.99
N GLU A 381 7.95 -11.59 -48.91
CA GLU A 381 7.93 -13.04 -49.09
C GLU A 381 9.37 -13.59 -49.06
N PRO A 382 9.67 -14.64 -48.27
CA PRO A 382 8.78 -15.41 -47.36
C PRO A 382 8.51 -14.70 -46.01
N LEU A 383 7.58 -15.23 -45.20
CA LEU A 383 7.32 -14.78 -43.82
C LEU A 383 8.55 -15.02 -42.94
N GLN A 384 9.09 -13.96 -42.32
CA GLN A 384 10.31 -14.03 -41.52
C GLN A 384 10.05 -13.79 -40.03
N ALA A 385 9.00 -13.04 -39.68
CA ALA A 385 8.74 -12.62 -38.31
C ALA A 385 7.60 -13.39 -37.61
N ALA A 386 7.36 -14.65 -37.99
CA ALA A 386 6.27 -15.46 -37.43
C ALA A 386 6.36 -15.58 -35.89
N GLU A 387 7.53 -15.99 -35.37
CA GLU A 387 7.76 -16.14 -33.93
C GLU A 387 7.57 -14.83 -33.16
N GLU A 388 8.00 -13.70 -33.73
CA GLU A 388 7.85 -12.38 -33.11
C GLU A 388 6.37 -11.94 -33.05
N ILE A 389 5.59 -12.23 -34.10
CA ILE A 389 4.15 -11.95 -34.14
C ILE A 389 3.42 -12.82 -33.12
N GLU A 390 3.71 -14.11 -33.06
CA GLU A 390 3.14 -15.02 -32.06
C GLU A 390 3.49 -14.57 -30.64
N ARG A 391 4.75 -14.19 -30.39
CA ARG A 391 5.15 -13.67 -29.07
C ARG A 391 4.38 -12.41 -28.70
N LEU A 392 4.21 -11.45 -29.61
CA LEU A 392 3.45 -10.21 -29.34
C LEU A 392 1.97 -10.51 -29.02
N LEU A 393 1.37 -11.46 -29.73
CA LEU A 393 -0.01 -11.90 -29.47
C LEU A 393 -0.15 -12.63 -28.13
N GLU A 394 0.87 -13.37 -27.70
CA GLU A 394 0.94 -13.97 -26.37
C GLU A 394 1.17 -12.93 -25.25
N GLU A 395 1.90 -11.84 -25.53
CA GLU A 395 2.26 -10.77 -24.59
C GLU A 395 1.20 -9.64 -24.45
N GLU A 396 -0.08 -9.94 -24.69
CA GLU A 396 -1.25 -9.03 -24.55
C GLU A 396 -1.55 -8.10 -25.75
N ALA A 397 -0.92 -8.27 -26.92
CA ALA A 397 -1.35 -7.52 -28.11
C ALA A 397 -2.73 -8.00 -28.60
N ASP A 398 -3.62 -7.05 -28.88
CA ASP A 398 -4.97 -7.33 -29.38
C ASP A 398 -4.93 -7.70 -30.87
N PRO A 399 -5.27 -8.94 -31.27
CA PRO A 399 -5.37 -9.31 -32.68
C PRO A 399 -6.45 -8.50 -33.43
N ASN A 400 -7.39 -7.88 -32.70
CA ASN A 400 -8.42 -7.00 -33.24
C ASN A 400 -8.02 -5.54 -33.35
N PHE A 401 -6.76 -5.22 -33.07
CA PHE A 401 -6.31 -3.85 -33.09
C PHE A 401 -6.59 -3.19 -34.44
N ALA A 402 -7.14 -1.98 -34.36
CA ALA A 402 -7.50 -1.21 -35.53
C ALA A 402 -6.36 -0.27 -35.90
N ASP A 403 -5.67 -0.59 -36.99
CA ASP A 403 -4.73 0.34 -37.62
C ASP A 403 -5.49 1.35 -38.48
N ASN A 404 -5.01 2.59 -38.48
CA ASN A 404 -5.62 3.74 -39.16
C ASN A 404 -5.76 3.55 -40.68
N HIS A 405 -5.05 2.60 -41.29
CA HIS A 405 -5.03 2.38 -42.76
C HIS A 405 -6.02 1.31 -43.24
N PHE A 406 -6.16 0.20 -42.51
CA PHE A 406 -6.95 -0.97 -42.93
C PHE A 406 -8.11 -1.29 -41.98
N GLY A 407 -8.30 -0.54 -40.91
CA GLY A 407 -9.39 -0.74 -39.94
C GLY A 407 -9.22 -1.91 -38.99
N SER A 408 -8.79 -3.09 -39.44
CA SER A 408 -8.34 -4.19 -38.57
C SER A 408 -7.14 -4.91 -39.16
N LEU A 409 -6.31 -5.53 -38.31
CA LEU A 409 -5.18 -6.36 -38.75
C LEU A 409 -5.63 -7.51 -39.66
N LEU A 410 -6.76 -8.14 -39.32
CA LEU A 410 -7.38 -9.18 -40.13
C LEU A 410 -7.82 -8.70 -41.52
N GLN A 411 -8.37 -7.48 -41.64
CA GLN A 411 -8.70 -6.91 -42.94
C GLN A 411 -7.45 -6.68 -43.80
N MET A 412 -6.35 -6.21 -43.19
CA MET A 412 -5.08 -6.01 -43.90
C MET A 412 -4.54 -7.32 -44.46
N VAL A 413 -4.45 -8.35 -43.62
CA VAL A 413 -3.99 -9.68 -44.00
C VAL A 413 -4.89 -10.31 -45.07
N ALA A 414 -6.21 -10.22 -44.88
CA ALA A 414 -7.20 -10.74 -45.81
C ALA A 414 -7.13 -10.06 -47.18
N PHE A 415 -6.98 -8.73 -47.21
CA PHE A 415 -6.80 -7.97 -48.43
C PHE A 415 -5.52 -8.40 -49.17
N HIS A 416 -4.40 -8.56 -48.47
CA HIS A 416 -3.13 -8.94 -49.11
C HIS A 416 -3.05 -10.42 -49.51
N GLY A 417 -3.93 -11.30 -49.00
CA GLY A 417 -3.90 -12.72 -49.35
C GLY A 417 -2.88 -13.53 -48.53
N ARG A 418 -2.51 -13.07 -47.33
CA ARG A 418 -1.46 -13.71 -46.52
C ARG A 418 -2.01 -14.78 -45.60
N ILE A 419 -2.06 -16.00 -46.10
CA ILE A 419 -2.62 -17.17 -45.40
C ILE A 419 -1.87 -17.46 -44.10
N ASP A 420 -0.53 -17.42 -44.12
CA ASP A 420 0.29 -17.70 -42.93
C ASP A 420 -0.06 -16.75 -41.76
N LEU A 421 -0.12 -15.44 -42.05
CA LEU A 421 -0.47 -14.41 -41.07
C LEU A 421 -1.94 -14.50 -40.63
N LEU A 422 -2.84 -14.89 -41.56
CA LEU A 422 -4.26 -15.11 -41.24
C LEU A 422 -4.40 -16.23 -40.22
N GLN A 423 -3.70 -17.35 -40.43
CA GLN A 423 -3.76 -18.49 -39.51
C GLN A 423 -3.23 -18.12 -38.13
N ILE A 424 -2.14 -17.36 -38.03
CA ILE A 424 -1.60 -16.88 -36.76
C ILE A 424 -2.62 -15.98 -36.04
N LEU A 425 -3.15 -14.96 -36.71
CA LEU A 425 -4.12 -14.03 -36.11
C LEU A 425 -5.42 -14.72 -35.70
N VAL A 426 -5.97 -15.60 -36.54
CA VAL A 426 -7.22 -16.33 -36.24
C VAL A 426 -7.01 -17.35 -35.14
N LYS A 427 -5.82 -17.96 -35.02
CA LYS A 427 -5.50 -18.86 -33.90
C LYS A 427 -5.40 -18.10 -32.57
N ALA A 428 -4.87 -16.88 -32.59
CA ALA A 428 -4.79 -16.03 -31.41
C ALA A 428 -6.13 -15.39 -31.04
N ALA A 429 -7.00 -15.16 -32.02
CA ALA A 429 -8.31 -14.56 -31.84
C ALA A 429 -9.39 -15.59 -31.45
N GLN A 430 -10.29 -15.24 -30.53
CA GLN A 430 -11.53 -16.01 -30.29
C GLN A 430 -12.54 -15.80 -31.45
N SER A 431 -13.55 -16.66 -31.58
CA SER A 431 -14.46 -16.66 -32.76
C SER A 431 -15.18 -15.32 -33.04
N GLU A 432 -15.41 -14.48 -32.02
CA GLU A 432 -16.07 -13.17 -32.15
C GLU A 432 -15.32 -12.15 -33.04
N VAL A 433 -14.05 -12.43 -33.35
CA VAL A 433 -13.14 -11.52 -34.06
C VAL A 433 -13.38 -11.49 -35.58
N LEU A 434 -13.87 -12.59 -36.17
CA LEU A 434 -13.97 -12.75 -37.62
C LEU A 434 -14.99 -11.79 -38.26
N ASN A 435 -16.05 -11.46 -37.51
CA ASN A 435 -17.16 -10.63 -37.98
C ASN A 435 -17.07 -9.17 -37.50
N LYS A 436 -15.95 -8.76 -36.91
CA LYS A 436 -15.78 -7.38 -36.44
C LYS A 436 -15.83 -6.40 -37.60
N VAL A 437 -16.78 -5.47 -37.55
CA VAL A 437 -16.96 -4.43 -38.56
C VAL A 437 -16.03 -3.25 -38.29
N GLY A 438 -15.27 -2.83 -39.31
CA GLY A 438 -14.37 -1.68 -39.25
C GLY A 438 -13.72 -1.37 -40.60
N GLY A 439 -12.93 -0.30 -40.68
CA GLY A 439 -12.12 0.01 -41.87
C GLY A 439 -12.90 0.30 -43.14
N ARG A 440 -12.19 0.28 -44.27
CA ARG A 440 -12.75 0.57 -45.60
C ARG A 440 -13.67 -0.54 -46.12
N TYR A 441 -13.41 -1.79 -45.74
CA TYR A 441 -14.05 -2.96 -46.34
C TYR A 441 -15.16 -3.56 -45.47
N GLY A 442 -15.40 -3.03 -44.26
CA GLY A 442 -16.41 -3.57 -43.36
C GLY A 442 -15.88 -4.78 -42.59
N THR A 443 -15.73 -5.95 -43.21
CA THR A 443 -15.20 -7.18 -42.56
C THR A 443 -13.95 -7.71 -43.26
N ALA A 444 -13.22 -8.63 -42.61
CA ALA A 444 -12.10 -9.31 -43.22
C ALA A 444 -12.52 -10.13 -44.45
N LEU A 445 -13.71 -10.74 -44.40
CA LEU A 445 -14.31 -11.47 -45.53
C LEU A 445 -14.54 -10.54 -46.72
N CYS A 446 -15.16 -9.37 -46.49
CA CYS A 446 -15.37 -8.38 -47.54
C CYS A 446 -14.04 -7.87 -48.13
N ALA A 447 -13.00 -7.72 -47.32
CA ALA A 447 -11.67 -7.33 -47.79
C ALA A 447 -11.03 -8.39 -48.70
N ALA A 448 -11.16 -9.68 -48.35
CA ALA A 448 -10.70 -10.79 -49.17
C ALA A 448 -11.46 -10.86 -50.51
N CYS A 449 -12.79 -10.73 -50.48
CA CYS A 449 -13.64 -10.69 -51.66
C CYS A 449 -13.27 -9.52 -52.58
N ALA A 450 -13.07 -8.32 -52.01
CA ALA A 450 -12.73 -7.12 -52.77
C ALA A 450 -11.41 -7.25 -53.55
N ASN A 451 -10.47 -8.09 -53.09
CA ASN A 451 -9.18 -8.31 -53.74
C ASN A 451 -9.01 -9.71 -54.35
N GLY A 452 -10.10 -10.47 -54.50
CA GLY A 452 -10.12 -11.78 -55.18
C GLY A 452 -9.32 -12.90 -54.47
N LYS A 453 -9.18 -12.84 -53.14
CA LYS A 453 -8.40 -13.81 -52.35
C LYS A 453 -9.22 -15.05 -51.97
N HIS A 454 -9.48 -15.91 -52.95
CA HIS A 454 -10.36 -17.08 -52.82
C HIS A 454 -10.01 -18.00 -51.64
N GLU A 455 -8.75 -18.37 -51.46
CA GLU A 455 -8.33 -19.26 -50.36
C GLU A 455 -8.59 -18.64 -48.97
N ILE A 456 -8.43 -17.32 -48.82
CA ILE A 456 -8.78 -16.63 -47.56
C ILE A 456 -10.29 -16.60 -47.35
N VAL A 457 -11.09 -16.41 -48.40
CA VAL A 457 -12.55 -16.44 -48.32
C VAL A 457 -13.02 -17.80 -47.80
N GLU A 458 -12.46 -18.89 -48.31
CA GLU A 458 -12.78 -20.25 -47.87
C GLU A 458 -12.45 -20.45 -46.38
N ILE A 459 -11.23 -20.09 -45.96
CA ILE A 459 -10.81 -20.19 -44.55
C ILE A 459 -11.71 -19.36 -43.62
N LEU A 460 -12.06 -18.13 -44.02
CA LEU A 460 -12.90 -17.25 -43.22
C LEU A 460 -14.35 -17.74 -43.13
N LEU A 461 -14.91 -18.34 -44.19
CA LEU A 461 -16.24 -18.92 -44.19
C LEU A 461 -16.32 -20.20 -43.34
N GLU A 462 -15.31 -21.05 -43.41
CA GLU A 462 -15.23 -22.27 -42.58
C GLU A 462 -15.20 -21.96 -41.08
N ARG A 463 -14.60 -20.83 -40.70
CA ARG A 463 -14.43 -20.43 -39.29
C ARG A 463 -15.45 -19.41 -38.79
N GLY A 464 -16.11 -18.69 -39.69
CA GLY A 464 -16.85 -17.45 -39.41
C GLY A 464 -18.33 -17.58 -39.08
N GLY A 465 -18.96 -18.74 -39.37
CA GLY A 465 -20.37 -19.02 -39.07
C GLY A 465 -21.36 -18.20 -39.89
#